data_AF-A0A1A9AHT6-F1
#
_entry.id   AF-A0A1A9AHT6-F1
#
_cell.length_a   1.000
_cell.length_b   1.000
_cell.length_c   1.000
_cell.angle_alpha   90.00
_cell.angle_beta   90.00
_cell.angle_gamma   90.00
#
_symmetry.space_group_name_H-M   'P 1'
#
loop_
_entity.id
_entity.type
_entity.pdbx_description
1 polymer ?
#
loop_
_entity_poly.entity_id
_entity_poly.type
_entity_poly.pdbx_seq_one_letter_code
_entity_poly.pdbx_strand_id
1 'polypeptide(L)'
;MAGASSQGRQRRLSEIFSIDLTSKNIYNDMETDYSDLSEYNGKCNDIVVPDNKKDKVKTICKKFLRYLEKSELWNIPNTKYDVCMLLNYWVYDKLTNIFVDKEKTNIAFGNFQTLFRKNIENPRSKSRNKNCTHKFDILNKEDWDKRKELYDYYIDYDTNKSTCLMY
;
A
#
# COMPACT_ATOMS: atom_id res chain seq x y z
N MET A 1 -32.70 4.24 -57.41
CA MET A 1 -31.79 4.85 -56.41
C MET A 1 -31.97 4.11 -55.10
N ALA A 2 -31.09 3.16 -54.79
CA ALA A 2 -31.13 2.41 -53.53
C ALA A 2 -30.17 3.09 -52.55
N GLY A 3 -30.72 3.73 -51.52
CA GLY A 3 -29.95 4.35 -50.45
C GLY A 3 -29.36 3.27 -49.56
N ALA A 4 -28.05 3.10 -49.60
CA ALA A 4 -27.32 2.29 -48.64
C ALA A 4 -27.26 3.06 -47.31
N SER A 5 -28.09 2.66 -46.36
CA SER A 5 -27.97 3.05 -44.95
C SER A 5 -26.77 2.33 -44.36
N SER A 6 -25.63 3.02 -44.25
CA SER A 6 -24.50 2.55 -43.46
C SER A 6 -24.84 2.72 -41.98
N GLN A 7 -25.39 1.68 -41.35
CA GLN A 7 -25.35 1.58 -39.89
C GLN A 7 -23.90 1.37 -39.48
N GLY A 8 -23.20 2.49 -39.25
CA GLY A 8 -21.94 2.52 -38.55
C GLY A 8 -22.13 1.80 -37.23
N ARG A 9 -21.50 0.62 -37.10
CA ARG A 9 -21.49 -0.16 -35.88
C ARG A 9 -20.77 0.68 -34.83
N GLN A 10 -21.56 1.41 -34.06
CA GLN A 10 -21.10 2.14 -32.89
C GLN A 10 -20.41 1.11 -32.00
N ARG A 11 -19.08 1.16 -31.94
CA ARG A 11 -18.29 0.40 -30.98
C ARG A 11 -18.77 0.87 -29.62
N ARG A 12 -19.74 0.16 -29.05
CA ARG A 12 -20.02 0.25 -27.62
C ARG A 12 -18.68 -0.09 -26.97
N LEU A 13 -18.12 0.88 -26.24
CA LEU A 13 -17.07 0.67 -25.24
C LEU A 13 -17.68 -0.18 -24.12
N SER A 14 -18.13 -1.39 -24.44
CA SER A 14 -18.78 -2.32 -23.53
C SER A 14 -17.76 -3.36 -23.16
N GLU A 15 -16.96 -3.00 -22.16
CA GLU A 15 -16.34 -3.82 -21.12
C GLU A 15 -15.17 -3.00 -20.59
N ILE A 16 -15.34 -2.40 -19.41
CA ILE A 16 -14.23 -1.87 -18.64
C ILE A 16 -13.36 -3.10 -18.34
N PHE A 17 -12.36 -3.38 -19.18
CA PHE A 17 -11.30 -4.30 -18.82
C PHE A 17 -10.74 -3.80 -17.49
N SER A 18 -11.02 -4.51 -16.40
CA SER A 18 -10.40 -4.21 -15.12
C SER A 18 -8.92 -4.53 -15.27
N ILE A 19 -8.12 -3.50 -15.52
CA ILE A 19 -6.67 -3.63 -15.64
C ILE A 19 -6.17 -4.17 -14.30
N ASP A 20 -5.50 -5.32 -14.36
CA ASP A 20 -4.96 -6.00 -13.20
C ASP A 20 -3.62 -5.40 -12.80
N LEU A 21 -3.69 -4.29 -12.06
CA LEU A 21 -2.51 -3.55 -11.60
C LEU A 21 -1.88 -4.28 -10.41
N THR A 22 -0.57 -4.54 -10.51
CA THR A 22 0.19 -5.22 -9.45
C THR A 22 0.18 -4.38 -8.18
N SER A 23 0.39 -3.07 -8.26
CA SER A 23 0.33 -2.16 -7.10
C SER A 23 -1.02 -2.25 -6.39
N LYS A 24 -2.12 -2.23 -7.15
CA LYS A 24 -3.50 -2.33 -6.65
C LYS A 24 -3.76 -3.64 -5.93
N ASN A 25 -3.31 -4.76 -6.50
CA ASN A 25 -3.47 -6.07 -5.86
C ASN A 25 -2.74 -6.14 -4.52
N ILE A 26 -1.54 -5.58 -4.46
CA ILE A 26 -0.75 -5.51 -3.23
C ILE A 26 -1.47 -4.66 -2.17
N TYR A 27 -2.00 -3.50 -2.53
CA TYR A 27 -2.74 -2.66 -1.59
C TYR A 27 -4.07 -3.27 -1.15
N ASN A 28 -4.75 -4.01 -2.02
CA ASN A 28 -5.96 -4.76 -1.65
C ASN A 28 -5.66 -5.86 -0.62
N ASP A 29 -4.54 -6.58 -0.78
CA ASP A 29 -4.08 -7.57 0.19
C ASP A 29 -3.79 -6.91 1.55
N MET A 30 -3.11 -5.75 1.56
CA MET A 30 -2.90 -4.97 2.79
C MET A 30 -4.20 -4.48 3.44
N GLU A 31 -5.24 -4.17 2.65
CA GLU A 31 -6.53 -3.72 3.15
C GLU A 31 -7.41 -4.88 3.66
N THR A 32 -7.06 -6.13 3.39
CA THR A 32 -7.92 -7.27 3.72
C THR A 32 -8.02 -7.49 5.23
N ASP A 33 -9.24 -7.68 5.71
CA ASP A 33 -9.54 -7.99 7.12
C ASP A 33 -9.45 -9.49 7.38
N TYR A 34 -8.24 -9.99 7.57
CA TYR A 34 -8.02 -11.41 7.87
C TYR A 34 -8.46 -11.79 9.29
N SER A 35 -8.91 -13.03 9.44
CA SER A 35 -9.39 -13.57 10.72
C SER A 35 -8.31 -13.62 11.81
N ASP A 36 -7.05 -13.71 11.41
CA ASP A 36 -5.87 -13.77 12.28
C ASP A 36 -5.33 -12.39 12.71
N LEU A 37 -5.99 -11.28 12.34
CA LEU A 37 -5.57 -9.93 12.76
C LEU A 37 -5.55 -9.75 14.28
N SER A 38 -6.35 -10.53 15.01
CA SER A 38 -6.42 -10.49 16.47
C SER A 38 -5.10 -10.92 17.15
N GLU A 39 -4.27 -11.74 16.46
CA GLU A 39 -2.94 -12.16 16.93
C GLU A 39 -2.00 -10.96 17.15
N TYR A 40 -2.26 -9.82 16.49
CA TYR A 40 -1.44 -8.61 16.54
C TYR A 40 -1.95 -7.56 17.54
N ASN A 41 -3.03 -7.84 18.28
CA ASN A 41 -3.63 -6.89 19.23
C ASN A 41 -2.61 -6.36 20.26
N GLY A 42 -1.87 -7.27 20.89
CA GLY A 42 -0.85 -6.93 21.90
C GLY A 42 0.23 -6.00 21.36
N LYS A 43 0.71 -6.29 20.15
CA LYS A 43 1.82 -5.59 19.47
C LYS A 43 1.50 -4.14 19.11
N CYS A 44 0.21 -3.83 18.99
CA CYS A 44 -0.29 -2.51 18.60
C CYS A 44 -0.84 -1.69 19.80
N ASN A 45 -0.78 -2.21 21.03
CA ASN A 45 -1.43 -1.57 22.18
C ASN A 45 -0.78 -0.26 22.64
N ASP A 46 0.55 -0.20 22.52
CA ASP A 46 1.37 0.92 22.98
C ASP A 46 1.38 2.10 22.02
N ILE A 47 0.56 2.05 20.96
CA ILE A 47 0.47 3.16 20.02
C ILE A 47 -0.16 4.39 20.71
N VAL A 48 0.52 5.52 20.58
CA VAL A 48 0.09 6.82 21.09
C VAL A 48 -0.01 7.75 19.89
N VAL A 49 -1.20 8.31 19.67
CA VAL A 49 -1.46 9.19 18.53
C VAL A 49 -2.41 10.32 18.94
N PRO A 50 -2.44 11.44 18.19
CA PRO A 50 -3.37 12.53 18.44
C PRO A 50 -4.85 12.12 18.33
N ASP A 51 -5.73 12.99 18.83
CA ASP A 51 -7.16 13.09 18.49
C ASP A 51 -8.08 11.86 18.67
N ASN A 52 -7.94 11.06 19.74
CA ASN A 52 -8.80 9.87 19.96
C ASN A 52 -8.87 8.93 18.73
N LYS A 53 -7.88 8.95 17.84
CA LYS A 53 -7.82 8.11 16.63
C LYS A 53 -7.08 6.79 16.85
N LYS A 54 -6.75 6.48 18.12
CA LYS A 54 -5.94 5.32 18.50
C LYS A 54 -6.43 4.02 17.88
N ASP A 55 -7.73 3.75 17.90
CA ASP A 55 -8.27 2.49 17.38
C ASP A 55 -8.11 2.34 15.86
N LYS A 56 -8.28 3.43 15.11
CA LYS A 56 -8.05 3.42 13.64
C LYS A 56 -6.58 3.12 13.32
N VAL A 57 -5.66 3.75 14.06
CA VAL A 57 -4.23 3.51 13.87
C VAL A 57 -3.82 2.11 14.34
N LYS A 58 -4.44 1.57 15.41
CA LYS A 58 -4.27 0.17 15.79
C LYS A 58 -4.67 -0.79 14.67
N THR A 59 -5.76 -0.53 13.97
CA THR A 59 -6.17 -1.37 12.83
C THR A 59 -5.11 -1.36 11.73
N ILE A 60 -4.57 -0.18 11.36
CA ILE A 60 -3.47 -0.07 10.39
C ILE A 60 -2.25 -0.87 10.85
N CYS A 61 -1.87 -0.73 12.13
CA CYS A 61 -0.76 -1.46 12.73
C CYS A 61 -0.92 -2.98 12.61
N LYS A 62 -2.11 -3.54 12.90
CA LYS A 62 -2.35 -4.98 12.81
C LYS A 62 -2.22 -5.48 11.37
N LYS A 63 -2.87 -4.80 10.41
CA LYS A 63 -2.80 -5.13 8.98
C LYS A 63 -1.36 -5.11 8.47
N PHE A 64 -0.62 -4.05 8.83
CA PHE A 64 0.78 -3.91 8.46
C PHE A 64 1.67 -5.03 9.04
N LEU A 65 1.55 -5.32 10.34
CA LEU A 65 2.37 -6.37 10.98
C LEU A 65 2.07 -7.75 10.42
N ARG A 66 0.78 -8.04 10.16
CA ARG A 66 0.37 -9.27 9.49
C ARG A 66 0.98 -9.37 8.12
N TYR A 67 0.86 -8.34 7.29
CA TYR A 67 1.43 -8.34 5.95
C TYR A 67 2.95 -8.55 5.97
N LEU A 68 3.64 -7.85 6.86
CA LEU A 68 5.09 -8.00 7.07
C LEU A 68 5.48 -9.44 7.40
N GLU A 69 4.68 -10.14 8.21
CA GLU A 69 4.97 -11.50 8.65
C GLU A 69 4.56 -12.58 7.64
N LYS A 70 3.34 -12.45 7.09
CA LYS A 70 2.66 -13.52 6.35
C LYS A 70 2.62 -13.32 4.83
N SER A 71 2.95 -12.13 4.30
CA SER A 71 2.92 -11.90 2.85
C SER A 71 3.86 -12.84 2.09
N GLU A 72 3.36 -13.40 0.99
CA GLU A 72 4.13 -14.28 0.11
C GLU A 72 5.13 -13.51 -0.76
N LEU A 73 4.96 -12.19 -0.92
CA LEU A 73 5.87 -11.35 -1.72
C LEU A 73 7.30 -11.39 -1.21
N TRP A 74 7.50 -11.65 0.08
CA TRP A 74 8.84 -11.80 0.68
C TRP A 74 9.61 -13.01 0.16
N ASN A 75 8.93 -13.99 -0.42
CA ASN A 75 9.54 -15.22 -0.92
C ASN A 75 9.78 -15.17 -2.43
N ILE A 76 9.36 -14.11 -3.11
CA ILE A 76 9.57 -13.93 -4.55
C ILE A 76 11.00 -13.40 -4.75
N PRO A 77 11.92 -14.18 -5.35
CA PRO A 77 13.26 -13.69 -5.62
C PRO A 77 13.21 -12.62 -6.73
N ASN A 78 14.07 -11.62 -6.62
CA ASN A 78 14.30 -10.61 -7.66
C ASN A 78 13.02 -9.85 -8.09
N THR A 79 12.16 -9.48 -7.13
CA THR A 79 11.04 -8.57 -7.42
C THR A 79 11.57 -7.28 -8.03
N LYS A 80 10.90 -6.75 -9.06
CA LYS A 80 11.26 -5.47 -9.70
C LYS A 80 11.04 -4.27 -8.76
N TYR A 81 10.33 -4.48 -7.67
CA TYR A 81 9.96 -3.46 -6.71
C TYR A 81 10.33 -3.86 -5.29
N ASP A 82 10.51 -2.84 -4.47
CA ASP A 82 10.78 -2.93 -3.06
C ASP A 82 9.47 -2.99 -2.25
N VAL A 83 9.28 -4.09 -1.53
CA VAL A 83 8.09 -4.34 -0.69
C VAL A 83 8.02 -3.37 0.50
N CYS A 84 9.17 -2.96 1.06
CA CYS A 84 9.21 -1.99 2.14
C CYS A 84 8.75 -0.61 1.68
N MET A 85 9.07 -0.20 0.45
CA MET A 85 8.57 1.06 -0.12
C MET A 85 7.04 1.06 -0.21
N LEU A 86 6.46 -0.02 -0.76
CA LEU A 86 5.00 -0.17 -0.85
C LEU A 86 4.34 -0.07 0.52
N LEU A 87 4.87 -0.81 1.49
CA LEU A 87 4.37 -0.82 2.86
C LEU A 87 4.44 0.56 3.53
N ASN A 88 5.56 1.25 3.37
CA ASN A 88 5.77 2.58 3.93
C ASN A 88 4.79 3.59 3.34
N TYR A 89 4.63 3.61 2.01
CA TYR A 89 3.66 4.47 1.34
C TYR A 89 2.23 4.17 1.78
N TRP A 90 1.86 2.89 1.86
CA TRP A 90 0.52 2.50 2.30
C TRP A 90 0.21 2.99 3.73
N VAL A 91 1.12 2.78 4.68
CA VAL A 91 0.91 3.27 6.05
C VAL A 91 0.76 4.78 6.09
N TYR A 92 1.66 5.52 5.43
CA TYR A 92 1.65 6.97 5.48
C TYR A 92 0.41 7.58 4.81
N ASP A 93 -0.04 6.98 3.70
CA ASP A 93 -1.30 7.32 3.02
C ASP A 93 -2.51 7.12 3.95
N LYS A 94 -2.59 5.99 4.66
CA LYS A 94 -3.65 5.73 5.63
C LYS A 94 -3.62 6.68 6.82
N LEU A 95 -2.43 7.04 7.31
CA LEU A 95 -2.28 8.01 8.39
C LEU A 95 -2.71 9.41 7.94
N THR A 96 -2.33 9.84 6.74
CA THR A 96 -2.73 11.14 6.17
C THR A 96 -4.25 11.23 6.02
N ASN A 97 -4.90 10.13 5.60
CA ASN A 97 -6.36 10.05 5.53
C ASN A 97 -7.05 10.11 6.91
N ILE A 98 -6.39 9.69 7.99
CA ILE A 98 -6.90 9.82 9.36
C ILE A 98 -6.64 11.21 9.94
N PHE A 99 -5.44 11.74 9.69
CA PHE A 99 -4.92 12.99 10.22
C PHE A 99 -4.66 13.93 9.04
N VAL A 100 -5.70 14.67 8.62
CA VAL A 100 -5.57 15.65 7.52
C VAL A 100 -4.44 16.65 7.77
N ASP A 101 -4.14 16.93 9.04
CA ASP A 101 -3.00 17.74 9.44
C ASP A 101 -1.66 16.97 9.33
N LYS A 102 -0.69 17.59 8.65
CA LYS A 102 0.63 17.00 8.38
C LYS A 102 1.45 16.77 9.65
N GLU A 103 1.38 17.68 10.62
CA GLU A 103 2.12 17.54 11.88
C GLU A 103 1.59 16.33 12.67
N LYS A 104 0.26 16.21 12.78
CA LYS A 104 -0.39 15.05 13.42
C LYS A 104 -0.08 13.73 12.69
N THR A 105 -0.07 13.75 11.36
CA THR A 105 0.36 12.59 10.55
C THR A 105 1.79 12.19 10.91
N ASN A 106 2.71 13.16 10.96
CA ASN A 106 4.11 12.90 11.28
C ASN A 106 4.28 12.37 12.72
N ILE A 107 3.53 12.91 13.69
CA ILE A 107 3.52 12.40 15.07
C ILE A 107 3.02 10.95 15.11
N ALA A 108 1.91 10.66 14.42
CA ALA A 108 1.37 9.29 14.36
C ALA A 108 2.36 8.34 13.68
N PHE A 109 2.99 8.79 12.59
CA PHE A 109 3.98 7.99 11.88
C PHE A 109 5.25 7.76 12.71
N GLY A 110 5.76 8.75 13.44
CA GLY A 110 6.91 8.57 14.35
C GLY A 110 6.65 7.55 15.46
N ASN A 111 5.44 7.57 16.03
CA ASN A 111 5.01 6.55 16.99
C ASN A 111 4.92 5.17 16.34
N PHE A 112 4.38 5.10 15.12
CA PHE A 112 4.33 3.87 14.33
C PHE A 112 5.74 3.30 14.06
N GLN A 113 6.70 4.14 13.64
CA GLN A 113 8.09 3.75 13.44
C GLN A 113 8.73 3.18 14.70
N THR A 114 8.44 3.80 15.85
CA THR A 114 8.95 3.35 17.16
C THR A 114 8.40 1.98 17.52
N LEU A 115 7.09 1.79 17.33
CA LEU A 115 6.42 0.52 17.54
C LEU A 115 6.96 -0.56 16.60
N PHE A 116 7.18 -0.22 15.34
CA PHE A 116 7.75 -1.10 14.34
C PHE A 116 9.15 -1.59 14.75
N ARG A 117 10.03 -0.68 15.18
CA ARG A 117 11.38 -1.00 15.65
C ARG A 117 11.40 -1.89 16.92
N LYS A 118 10.34 -1.85 17.74
CA LYS A 118 10.22 -2.66 18.96
C LYS A 118 9.67 -4.06 18.70
N ASN A 119 8.76 -4.21 17.75
CA ASN A 119 8.05 -5.48 17.48
C ASN A 119 8.91 -6.47 16.68
N ILE A 120 9.88 -7.09 17.37
CA ILE A 120 10.90 -7.98 16.79
C ILE A 120 10.88 -9.37 17.47
N GLU A 121 9.72 -10.03 17.48
CA GLU A 121 9.60 -11.33 18.13
C GLU A 121 10.07 -12.50 17.25
N ASN A 122 9.88 -12.42 15.94
CA ASN A 122 10.22 -13.50 14.99
C ASN A 122 11.48 -13.11 14.18
N PRO A 123 12.50 -13.99 14.04
CA PRO A 123 13.70 -13.71 13.23
C PRO A 123 13.41 -13.31 11.77
N ARG A 124 12.36 -13.86 11.16
CA ARG A 124 11.96 -13.51 9.78
C ARG A 124 11.43 -12.08 9.71
N SER A 125 10.49 -11.73 10.60
CA SER A 125 9.97 -10.37 10.68
C SER A 125 11.07 -9.41 11.10
N LYS A 126 11.97 -9.78 12.02
CA LYS A 126 13.15 -9.00 12.42
C LYS A 126 14.00 -8.55 11.24
N SER A 127 14.35 -9.50 10.36
CA SER A 127 15.17 -9.21 9.19
C SER A 127 14.45 -8.25 8.23
N ARG A 128 13.19 -8.57 7.88
CA ARG A 128 12.35 -7.72 7.01
C ARG A 128 12.15 -6.31 7.59
N ASN A 129 11.89 -6.25 8.89
CA ASN A 129 11.65 -5.02 9.64
C ASN A 129 12.88 -4.11 9.64
N LYS A 130 14.06 -4.65 9.96
CA LYS A 130 15.34 -3.92 9.83
C LYS A 130 15.52 -3.37 8.41
N ASN A 131 15.20 -4.17 7.39
CA ASN A 131 15.30 -3.75 5.99
C ASN A 131 14.30 -2.66 5.61
N CYS A 132 13.15 -2.51 6.26
CA CYS A 132 12.20 -1.44 5.90
C CYS A 132 12.47 -0.10 6.59
N THR A 133 13.13 -0.11 7.76
CA THR A 133 13.30 1.11 8.57
C THR A 133 14.14 2.22 7.94
N HIS A 134 15.04 1.91 7.01
CA HIS A 134 15.89 2.90 6.35
C HIS A 134 15.16 3.69 5.26
N LYS A 135 13.93 3.31 4.93
CA LYS A 135 13.15 3.90 3.82
C LYS A 135 12.08 4.87 4.29
N PHE A 136 12.12 5.30 5.54
CA PHE A 136 11.13 6.22 6.08
C PHE A 136 11.33 7.67 5.65
N ASP A 137 12.57 8.08 5.34
CA ASP A 137 12.89 9.48 5.06
C ASP A 137 12.22 10.02 3.79
N ILE A 138 11.82 9.13 2.87
CA ILE A 138 11.09 9.52 1.67
C ILE A 138 9.70 10.09 1.97
N LEU A 139 9.10 9.69 3.09
CA LEU A 139 7.77 10.13 3.52
C LEU A 139 7.78 11.51 4.18
N ASN A 140 8.96 12.00 4.58
CA ASN A 140 9.11 13.34 5.15
C ASN A 140 9.09 14.44 4.06
N LYS A 141 9.14 14.05 2.78
CA LYS A 141 9.15 14.98 1.65
C LYS A 141 7.75 15.53 1.39
N GLU A 142 7.67 16.78 0.95
CA GLU A 142 6.38 17.43 0.65
C GLU A 142 5.64 16.76 -0.51
N ASP A 143 6.38 16.18 -1.44
CA ASP A 143 5.90 15.50 -2.65
C ASP A 143 5.83 13.97 -2.49
N TRP A 144 5.73 13.45 -1.26
CA TRP A 144 5.70 12.01 -0.99
C TRP A 144 4.55 11.31 -1.74
N ASP A 145 3.43 12.00 -1.94
CA ASP A 145 2.23 11.54 -2.65
C ASP A 145 2.52 11.33 -4.14
N LYS A 146 3.15 12.31 -4.79
CA LYS A 146 3.60 12.20 -6.19
C LYS A 146 4.66 11.12 -6.36
N ARG A 147 5.54 10.95 -5.36
CA ARG A 147 6.55 9.87 -5.37
C ARG A 147 5.91 8.50 -5.23
N LYS A 148 4.84 8.37 -4.44
CA LYS A 148 4.01 7.17 -4.36
C LYS A 148 3.39 6.86 -5.72
N GLU A 149 2.71 7.84 -6.34
CA GLU A 149 2.09 7.66 -7.67
C GLU A 149 3.09 7.23 -8.74
N LEU A 150 4.26 7.88 -8.78
CA LEU A 150 5.34 7.51 -9.71
C LEU A 150 5.84 6.08 -9.46
N TYR A 151 5.93 5.68 -8.19
CA TYR A 151 6.38 4.36 -7.81
C TYR A 151 5.34 3.28 -8.16
N ASP A 152 4.06 3.55 -7.96
CA ASP A 152 2.96 2.67 -8.37
C ASP A 152 2.94 2.50 -9.89
N TYR A 153 3.11 3.60 -10.65
CA TYR A 153 3.24 3.55 -12.11
C TYR A 153 4.42 2.69 -12.56
N TYR A 154 5.57 2.80 -11.88
CA TYR A 154 6.75 1.98 -12.18
C TYR A 154 6.49 0.48 -11.97
N ILE A 155 5.80 0.12 -10.89
CA ILE A 155 5.41 -1.26 -10.59
C ILE A 155 4.50 -1.81 -11.67
N ASP A 156 3.55 -0.99 -12.13
CA ASP A 156 2.55 -1.38 -13.11
C ASP A 156 2.99 -1.14 -14.56
N TYR A 157 4.25 -0.77 -14.79
CA TYR A 157 4.73 -0.35 -16.12
C TYR A 157 4.49 -1.41 -17.18
N ASP A 158 4.78 -2.68 -16.90
CA ASP A 158 4.58 -3.77 -17.86
C ASP A 158 3.10 -4.00 -18.18
N THR A 159 2.24 -3.93 -17.16
CA THR A 159 0.78 -4.02 -17.32
C THR A 159 0.27 -2.85 -18.17
N ASN A 160 0.64 -1.63 -17.82
CA ASN A 160 0.25 -0.40 -18.51
C ASN A 160 0.73 -0.39 -19.96
N LYS A 161 1.98 -0.79 -20.20
CA LYS A 161 2.57 -0.91 -21.55
C LYS A 161 1.78 -1.90 -22.40
N SER A 162 1.42 -3.06 -21.83
CA SER A 162 0.66 -4.08 -22.54
C SER A 162 -0.73 -3.57 -22.93
N THR A 163 -1.41 -2.86 -22.03
CA THR A 163 -2.71 -2.23 -22.32
C THR A 163 -2.60 -1.20 -23.44
N CYS A 164 -1.60 -0.32 -23.41
CA CYS A 164 -1.39 0.68 -24.46
C CYS A 164 -1.14 0.06 -25.85
N LEU A 165 -0.54 -1.13 -25.93
CA LEU A 165 -0.32 -1.83 -27.21
C LEU A 165 -1.57 -2.55 -27.74
N MET A 166 -2.63 -2.68 -26.93
CA MET A 166 -3.90 -3.27 -27.35
C MET A 166 -4.90 -2.25 -27.94
N TYR A 167 -4.59 -0.96 -27.88
CA TYR A 167 -5.40 0.14 -28.41
C TYR A 167 -4.68 0.82 -29.58
#